data_AF-A0AB33UB33-F1
#
_entry.id   AF-A0AB33UB33-F1
#
_cell.length_a   1.000
_cell.length_b   1.000
_cell.length_c   1.000
_cell.angle_alpha   90.00
_cell.angle_beta   90.00
_cell.angle_gamma   90.00
#
_symmetry.space_group_name_H-M   'P 1'
#
loop_
_entity.id
_entity.type
_entity.pdbx_description
1 polymer ?
#
loop_
_entity_poly.entity_id
_entity_poly.type
_entity_poly.pdbx_seq_one_letter_code
_entity_poly.pdbx_strand_id
1 'polypeptide(L)'
;MTINLETSIRWMSDRVGKVSYSMDYRNGPNSYDCSSAVYYALMAGGAISAGWVVNTEYMHDWLIRNGYVLVAENKPFNAQRHDIFIWGKRGYSSGEGGHTGIFVDNVNIIHCNFKRNGITIDDYNKVSRGMYYYLYRPANQPSISNKSLDQLVKETLAGVHGNGDARKASLGNQYEPVMAVINGKATASKKTDEELAREVLAGKHGAGEDRKRSLGPRYEPVQAIVNKLLKAKEKPSETVKNEPQTAQFKEDGDLSFNGAVLKKDVLDKILANCRKHDILPSYAITVLHFEGLWGTSAVGKADNNWGGMTWTGKGERPSGVTVTQGSARPSNEGGHYMHYASVDDFLTDWFYLLRLGGSYKVSGAKTFSEAVKGMFKKGGAVYDYAATGYDNYLVGMSSRLKAIESENGSLAKYDQQTVTDVGQSDKIEVAIEGIEVTINGIRYKLTKEPI
;
A
#
# COMPACT_ATOMS: atom_id res chain seq x y z
N MET A 1 -1.63 -6.94 -3.98
CA MET A 1 -0.20 -7.01 -4.30
C MET A 1 0.14 -5.78 -5.12
N THR A 2 1.20 -5.06 -4.77
CA THR A 2 1.63 -3.85 -5.48
C THR A 2 2.78 -4.21 -6.40
N ILE A 3 2.66 -3.92 -7.70
CA ILE A 3 3.74 -4.14 -8.67
C ILE A 3 4.91 -3.21 -8.35
N ASN A 4 6.12 -3.75 -8.28
CA ASN A 4 7.35 -2.98 -8.24
C ASN A 4 7.63 -2.40 -9.65
N LEU A 5 7.11 -1.20 -9.89
CA LEU A 5 7.11 -0.56 -11.20
C LEU A 5 8.52 -0.25 -11.75
N GLU A 6 9.51 -0.06 -10.86
CA GLU A 6 10.92 0.11 -11.25
C GLU A 6 11.53 -1.18 -11.76
N THR A 7 11.22 -2.29 -11.09
CA THR A 7 11.69 -3.61 -11.51
C THR A 7 11.18 -3.94 -12.90
N SER A 8 9.94 -3.55 -13.22
CA SER A 8 9.38 -3.70 -14.56
C SER A 8 10.14 -2.94 -15.63
N ILE A 9 10.44 -1.65 -15.41
CA ILE A 9 11.22 -0.86 -16.37
C ILE A 9 12.64 -1.42 -16.47
N ARG A 10 13.29 -1.74 -15.34
CA ARG A 10 14.64 -2.33 -15.32
C ARG A 10 14.70 -3.63 -16.11
N TRP A 11 13.70 -4.50 -15.97
CA TRP A 11 13.63 -5.76 -16.73
C TRP A 11 13.68 -5.52 -18.24
N MET A 12 12.99 -4.49 -18.73
CA MET A 12 13.06 -4.11 -20.15
C MET A 12 14.39 -3.44 -20.49
N SER A 13 14.87 -2.51 -19.66
CA SER A 13 16.14 -1.79 -19.87
C SER A 13 17.32 -2.74 -20.00
N ASP A 14 17.38 -3.77 -19.15
CA ASP A 14 18.45 -4.78 -19.16
C ASP A 14 18.50 -5.58 -20.48
N ARG A 15 17.40 -5.57 -21.25
CA ARG A 15 17.21 -6.28 -22.52
C ARG A 15 17.25 -5.38 -23.76
N VAL A 16 17.40 -4.06 -23.59
CA VAL A 16 17.57 -3.13 -24.72
C VAL A 16 18.75 -3.57 -25.58
N GLY A 17 18.51 -3.78 -26.88
CA GLY A 17 19.53 -4.22 -27.83
C GLY A 17 20.06 -5.66 -27.64
N LYS A 18 19.48 -6.46 -26.74
CA LYS A 18 19.95 -7.84 -26.44
C LYS A 18 18.96 -8.94 -26.82
N VAL A 19 17.74 -8.58 -27.20
CA VAL A 19 16.66 -9.49 -27.57
C VAL A 19 16.06 -9.08 -28.90
N SER A 20 15.50 -10.03 -29.66
CA SER A 20 14.86 -9.77 -30.94
C SER A 20 13.33 -9.64 -30.83
N TYR A 21 12.71 -9.06 -31.85
CA TYR A 21 11.25 -9.03 -31.96
C TYR A 21 10.73 -10.32 -32.59
N SER A 22 9.74 -10.97 -31.98
CA SER A 22 9.05 -12.12 -32.59
C SER A 22 7.64 -12.28 -32.04
N MET A 23 6.65 -12.46 -32.93
CA MET A 23 5.27 -12.82 -32.55
C MET A 23 5.12 -14.35 -32.35
N ASP A 24 5.92 -15.16 -33.03
CA ASP A 24 5.87 -16.62 -32.89
C ASP A 24 6.62 -17.09 -31.64
N TYR A 25 7.80 -16.52 -31.37
CA TYR A 25 8.66 -16.84 -30.25
C TYR A 25 8.67 -15.72 -29.22
N ARG A 26 7.49 -15.39 -28.71
CA ARG A 26 7.27 -14.20 -27.86
C ARG A 26 7.50 -14.41 -26.35
N ASN A 27 7.91 -15.60 -25.93
CA ASN A 27 7.96 -15.99 -24.50
C ASN A 27 9.36 -15.92 -23.88
N GLY A 28 10.33 -15.34 -24.59
CA GLY A 28 11.72 -15.32 -24.16
C GLY A 28 12.46 -16.65 -24.31
N PRO A 29 13.71 -16.72 -23.85
CA PRO A 29 14.48 -15.61 -23.29
C PRO A 29 15.05 -14.66 -24.36
N ASN A 30 15.13 -15.10 -25.62
CA ASN A 30 15.87 -14.39 -26.68
C ASN A 30 14.99 -13.45 -27.51
N SER A 31 13.67 -13.61 -27.46
CA SER A 31 12.74 -12.83 -28.28
C SER A 31 11.40 -12.60 -27.59
N TYR A 32 10.79 -11.47 -27.93
CA TYR A 32 9.52 -11.00 -27.39
C TYR A 32 8.76 -10.22 -28.46
N ASP A 33 7.45 -10.13 -28.36
CA ASP A 33 6.67 -9.08 -29.03
C ASP A 33 6.36 -7.92 -28.07
N CYS A 34 5.62 -6.92 -28.54
CA CYS A 34 5.32 -5.72 -27.74
C CYS A 34 4.56 -6.04 -26.45
N SER A 35 3.53 -6.88 -26.51
CA SER A 35 2.65 -7.18 -25.37
C SER A 35 3.24 -8.22 -24.42
N SER A 36 3.98 -9.20 -24.93
CA SER A 36 4.73 -10.15 -24.10
C SER A 36 5.87 -9.46 -23.35
N ALA A 37 6.57 -8.51 -23.97
CA ALA A 37 7.59 -7.73 -23.27
C ALA A 37 6.99 -6.95 -22.09
N VAL A 38 5.84 -6.28 -22.28
CA VAL A 38 5.12 -5.60 -21.17
C VAL A 38 4.65 -6.61 -20.12
N TYR A 39 4.10 -7.75 -20.56
CA TYR A 39 3.66 -8.81 -19.66
C TYR A 39 4.79 -9.30 -18.75
N TYR A 40 5.93 -9.73 -19.32
CA TYR A 40 7.05 -10.25 -18.54
C TYR A 40 7.74 -9.19 -17.70
N ALA A 41 7.79 -7.94 -18.18
CA ALA A 41 8.28 -6.82 -17.38
C ALA A 41 7.46 -6.65 -16.10
N LEU A 42 6.13 -6.56 -16.21
CA LEU A 42 5.28 -6.40 -15.03
C LEU A 42 5.26 -7.67 -14.17
N MET A 43 5.34 -8.86 -14.75
CA MET A 43 5.49 -10.12 -14.01
C MET A 43 6.77 -10.15 -13.18
N ALA A 44 7.90 -9.65 -13.73
CA ALA A 44 9.13 -9.49 -12.96
C ALA A 44 8.98 -8.45 -11.83
N GLY A 45 8.11 -7.46 -12.01
CA GLY A 45 7.67 -6.54 -10.96
C GLY A 45 6.64 -7.12 -9.99
N GLY A 46 6.23 -8.38 -10.11
CA GLY A 46 5.26 -9.01 -9.20
C GLY A 46 3.79 -8.88 -9.61
N ALA A 47 3.50 -8.63 -10.89
CA ALA A 47 2.15 -8.69 -11.41
C ALA A 47 1.53 -10.10 -11.27
N ILE A 48 0.22 -10.15 -11.10
CA ILE A 48 -0.56 -11.37 -11.07
C ILE A 48 -0.57 -11.96 -12.48
N SER A 49 -0.17 -13.23 -12.62
CA SER A 49 -0.22 -13.96 -13.89
C SER A 49 -1.63 -14.03 -14.46
N ALA A 50 -1.76 -13.89 -15.77
CA ALA A 50 -3.01 -14.15 -16.49
C ALA A 50 -3.22 -15.65 -16.78
N GLY A 51 -2.25 -16.53 -16.47
CA GLY A 51 -2.24 -17.94 -16.87
C GLY A 51 -1.65 -18.18 -18.27
N TRP A 52 -1.58 -17.13 -19.11
CA TRP A 52 -0.90 -17.11 -20.40
C TRP A 52 -0.30 -15.73 -20.66
N VAL A 53 0.55 -15.62 -21.68
CA VAL A 53 1.14 -14.34 -22.08
C VAL A 53 0.11 -13.53 -22.87
N VAL A 54 -0.40 -12.45 -22.26
CA VAL A 54 -1.46 -11.64 -22.86
C VAL A 54 -0.99 -10.97 -24.16
N ASN A 55 -1.93 -10.76 -25.07
CA ASN A 55 -1.76 -9.88 -26.23
C ASN A 55 -2.42 -8.51 -25.94
N THR A 56 -2.39 -7.62 -26.91
CA THR A 56 -3.00 -6.28 -26.84
C THR A 56 -4.50 -6.29 -26.52
N GLU A 57 -5.28 -7.30 -26.94
CA GLU A 57 -6.70 -7.42 -26.62
C GLU A 57 -6.97 -7.74 -25.15
N TYR A 58 -6.24 -8.72 -24.61
CA TYR A 58 -6.45 -9.19 -23.24
C TYR A 58 -5.70 -8.34 -22.20
N MET A 59 -4.73 -7.53 -22.63
CA MET A 59 -3.93 -6.72 -21.72
C MET A 59 -4.74 -5.64 -21.00
N HIS A 60 -5.80 -5.12 -21.61
CA HIS A 60 -6.70 -4.14 -20.97
C HIS A 60 -7.22 -4.63 -19.62
N ASP A 61 -7.88 -5.79 -19.61
CA ASP A 61 -8.49 -6.34 -18.40
C ASP A 61 -7.42 -6.83 -17.42
N TRP A 62 -6.31 -7.36 -17.95
CA TRP A 62 -5.19 -7.80 -17.13
C TRP A 62 -4.50 -6.65 -16.38
N LEU A 63 -4.33 -5.48 -17.01
CA LEU A 63 -3.81 -4.28 -16.36
C LEU A 63 -4.73 -3.81 -15.23
N ILE A 64 -6.04 -3.80 -15.45
CA ILE A 64 -7.03 -3.42 -14.43
C ILE A 64 -6.95 -4.37 -13.21
N ARG A 65 -6.89 -5.68 -13.45
CA ARG A 65 -6.70 -6.69 -12.39
C ARG A 65 -5.40 -6.50 -11.60
N ASN A 66 -4.41 -5.86 -12.22
CA ASN A 66 -3.11 -5.55 -11.64
C ASN A 66 -3.02 -4.13 -11.04
N GLY A 67 -4.16 -3.46 -10.84
CA GLY A 67 -4.22 -2.17 -10.15
C GLY A 67 -3.91 -0.96 -11.03
N TYR A 68 -3.97 -1.12 -12.36
CA TYR A 68 -3.98 0.02 -13.28
C TYR A 68 -5.40 0.53 -13.48
N VAL A 69 -5.51 1.83 -13.73
CA VAL A 69 -6.76 2.51 -14.11
C VAL A 69 -6.64 3.08 -15.51
N LEU A 70 -7.73 3.06 -16.27
CA LEU A 70 -7.80 3.71 -17.57
C LEU A 70 -7.88 5.22 -17.35
N VAL A 71 -6.88 5.96 -17.83
CA VAL A 71 -6.81 7.43 -17.67
C VAL A 71 -7.16 8.18 -18.94
N ALA A 72 -7.00 7.55 -20.11
CA ALA A 72 -7.43 8.13 -21.38
C ALA A 72 -7.80 7.04 -22.39
N GLU A 73 -8.87 7.28 -23.14
CA GLU A 73 -9.28 6.50 -24.30
C GLU A 73 -9.50 7.48 -25.46
N ASN A 74 -8.64 7.40 -26.48
CA ASN A 74 -8.62 8.24 -27.68
C ASN A 74 -8.83 9.74 -27.40
N LYS A 75 -8.26 10.22 -26.30
CA LYS A 75 -8.33 11.61 -25.82
C LYS A 75 -6.95 12.07 -25.38
N PRO A 76 -6.64 13.37 -25.52
CA PRO A 76 -5.37 13.91 -25.07
C PRO A 76 -5.05 13.50 -23.62
N PHE A 77 -3.79 13.20 -23.37
CA PHE A 77 -3.31 12.79 -22.06
C PHE A 77 -1.96 13.43 -21.75
N ASN A 78 -1.66 13.56 -20.46
CA ASN A 78 -0.32 13.87 -19.99
C ASN A 78 0.32 12.58 -19.49
N ALA A 79 1.32 12.08 -20.23
CA ALA A 79 1.97 10.82 -19.90
C ALA A 79 2.81 10.96 -18.64
N GLN A 80 2.84 9.89 -17.84
CA GLN A 80 3.68 9.75 -16.68
C GLN A 80 4.49 8.47 -16.81
N ARG A 81 5.68 8.48 -16.20
CA ARG A 81 6.52 7.29 -16.10
C ARG A 81 5.73 6.16 -15.48
N HIS A 82 5.86 4.93 -15.99
CA HIS A 82 5.07 3.73 -15.68
C HIS A 82 3.63 3.69 -16.23
N ASP A 83 3.18 4.72 -16.94
CA ASP A 83 1.97 4.58 -17.74
C ASP A 83 2.19 3.54 -18.85
N ILE A 84 1.14 2.82 -19.19
CA ILE A 84 1.14 1.84 -20.27
C ILE A 84 0.19 2.32 -21.34
N PHE A 85 0.71 2.48 -22.56
CA PHE A 85 -0.15 2.74 -23.70
C PHE A 85 -0.51 1.43 -24.40
N ILE A 86 -1.71 1.39 -24.97
CA ILE A 86 -2.11 0.36 -25.92
C ILE A 86 -2.66 1.08 -27.15
N TRP A 87 -2.04 0.86 -28.30
CA TRP A 87 -2.52 1.27 -29.61
C TRP A 87 -3.34 0.15 -30.24
N GLY A 88 -4.36 0.53 -31.02
CA GLY A 88 -5.34 -0.36 -31.60
C GLY A 88 -6.67 -0.28 -30.84
N LYS A 89 -7.79 -0.23 -31.56
CA LYS A 89 -9.12 -0.24 -30.94
C LYS A 89 -9.38 -1.64 -30.39
N ARG A 90 -9.90 -1.73 -29.16
CA ARG A 90 -10.29 -3.02 -28.56
C ARG A 90 -11.25 -3.77 -29.49
N GLY A 91 -10.98 -5.05 -29.73
CA GLY A 91 -11.63 -5.91 -30.73
C GLY A 91 -10.95 -5.95 -32.11
N TYR A 92 -9.96 -5.08 -32.36
CA TYR A 92 -9.27 -4.92 -33.66
C TYR A 92 -7.74 -4.77 -33.53
N SER A 93 -7.21 -4.92 -32.32
CA SER A 93 -5.80 -4.71 -31.96
C SER A 93 -4.96 -5.98 -31.93
N SER A 94 -5.51 -7.14 -32.28
CA SER A 94 -4.75 -8.40 -32.37
C SER A 94 -3.72 -8.38 -33.50
N GLY A 95 -2.61 -9.11 -33.31
CA GLY A 95 -1.53 -9.20 -34.29
C GLY A 95 -0.92 -7.84 -34.59
N GLU A 96 -0.82 -7.48 -35.87
CA GLU A 96 -0.27 -6.20 -36.33
C GLU A 96 -1.19 -5.00 -36.07
N GLY A 97 -2.46 -5.24 -35.69
CA GLY A 97 -3.46 -4.21 -35.43
C GLY A 97 -3.24 -3.44 -34.13
N GLY A 98 -2.29 -3.86 -33.29
CA GLY A 98 -2.04 -3.23 -32.00
C GLY A 98 -0.57 -3.13 -31.64
N HIS A 99 -0.28 -2.27 -30.67
CA HIS A 99 1.07 -2.06 -30.15
C HIS A 99 1.02 -1.54 -28.72
N THR A 100 2.07 -1.75 -27.94
CA THR A 100 2.07 -1.37 -26.52
C THR A 100 3.50 -1.20 -26.00
N GLY A 101 3.62 -0.51 -24.86
CA GLY A 101 4.87 -0.23 -24.18
C GLY A 101 4.64 0.54 -22.89
N ILE A 102 5.75 0.79 -22.18
CA ILE A 102 5.75 1.48 -20.88
C ILE A 102 6.38 2.85 -21.07
N PHE A 103 5.76 3.92 -20.58
CA PHE A 103 6.39 5.23 -20.49
C PHE A 103 7.53 5.21 -19.48
N VAL A 104 8.73 5.64 -19.88
CA VAL A 104 9.89 5.79 -18.97
C VAL A 104 10.03 7.22 -18.45
N ASP A 105 9.33 8.16 -19.06
CA ASP A 105 9.11 9.53 -18.60
C ASP A 105 7.82 10.08 -19.27
N ASN A 106 7.64 11.40 -19.36
CA ASN A 106 6.44 12.01 -19.95
C ASN A 106 6.42 12.05 -21.49
N VAL A 107 7.49 11.60 -22.16
CA VAL A 107 7.61 11.61 -23.63
C VAL A 107 8.16 10.30 -24.17
N ASN A 108 9.11 9.67 -23.48
CA ASN A 108 9.80 8.48 -23.96
C ASN A 108 9.11 7.19 -23.48
N ILE A 109 9.09 6.19 -24.36
CA ILE A 109 8.57 4.85 -24.08
C ILE A 109 9.66 3.80 -24.24
N ILE A 110 9.58 2.73 -23.46
CA ILE A 110 10.31 1.49 -23.67
C ILE A 110 9.36 0.41 -24.19
N HIS A 111 9.71 -0.19 -25.32
CA HIS A 111 8.85 -1.16 -26.00
C HIS A 111 9.63 -2.12 -26.90
N CYS A 112 9.11 -3.34 -27.07
CA CYS A 112 9.60 -4.27 -28.09
C CYS A 112 8.91 -3.97 -29.43
N ASN A 113 9.66 -3.79 -30.52
CA ASN A 113 9.09 -3.45 -31.82
C ASN A 113 9.81 -4.10 -33.01
N PHE A 114 9.01 -4.36 -34.04
CA PHE A 114 9.47 -4.94 -35.30
C PHE A 114 10.52 -4.08 -36.01
N LYS A 115 10.28 -2.76 -36.11
CA LYS A 115 11.13 -1.83 -36.89
C LYS A 115 12.59 -1.82 -36.42
N ARG A 116 12.83 -2.01 -35.12
CA ARG A 116 14.18 -2.07 -34.53
C ARG A 116 14.59 -3.46 -34.08
N ASN A 117 13.80 -4.48 -34.43
CA ASN A 117 14.03 -5.88 -34.10
C ASN A 117 14.43 -6.11 -32.63
N GLY A 118 13.62 -5.60 -31.68
CA GLY A 118 13.89 -5.80 -30.26
C GLY A 118 13.32 -4.69 -29.37
N ILE A 119 13.81 -4.65 -28.12
CA ILE A 119 13.44 -3.63 -27.14
C ILE A 119 14.27 -2.38 -27.34
N THR A 120 13.61 -1.24 -27.50
CA THR A 120 14.23 0.09 -27.62
C THR A 120 13.51 1.14 -26.78
N ILE A 121 14.21 2.25 -26.52
CA ILE A 121 13.62 3.46 -25.94
C ILE A 121 13.45 4.48 -27.05
N ASP A 122 12.25 5.02 -27.18
CA ASP A 122 11.85 5.89 -28.27
C ASP A 122 10.97 7.03 -27.80
N ASP A 123 11.06 8.19 -28.46
CA ASP A 123 10.14 9.30 -28.29
C ASP A 123 8.75 8.89 -28.81
N TYR A 124 7.77 8.84 -27.90
CA TYR A 124 6.40 8.40 -28.19
C TYR A 124 5.79 9.14 -29.38
N ASN A 125 6.02 10.46 -29.50
CA ASN A 125 5.42 11.28 -30.54
C ASN A 125 6.03 11.00 -31.92
N LYS A 126 7.27 10.49 -31.98
CA LYS A 126 7.93 10.13 -33.24
C LYS A 126 7.56 8.73 -33.73
N VAL A 127 7.14 7.85 -32.82
CA VAL A 127 6.75 6.48 -33.17
C VAL A 127 5.23 6.27 -33.17
N SER A 128 4.45 7.21 -32.61
CA SER A 128 2.99 7.21 -32.67
C SER A 128 2.50 7.25 -34.11
N ARG A 129 1.52 6.40 -34.42
CA ARG A 129 1.01 6.17 -35.78
C ARG A 129 -0.38 6.77 -36.02
N GLY A 130 -0.86 7.62 -35.10
CA GLY A 130 -2.24 8.15 -35.14
C GLY A 130 -3.32 7.09 -34.95
N MET A 131 -2.96 5.91 -34.43
CA MET A 131 -3.89 4.82 -34.13
C MET A 131 -4.77 5.17 -32.94
N TYR A 132 -5.95 4.55 -32.86
CA TYR A 132 -6.76 4.58 -31.65
C TYR A 132 -5.92 4.12 -30.46
N TYR A 133 -6.03 4.78 -29.30
CA TYR A 133 -5.18 4.46 -28.16
C TYR A 133 -5.90 4.49 -26.83
N TYR A 134 -5.30 3.77 -25.89
CA TYR A 134 -5.65 3.72 -24.48
C TYR A 134 -4.41 4.02 -23.65
N LEU A 135 -4.57 4.73 -22.55
CA LEU A 135 -3.52 4.96 -21.57
C LEU A 135 -3.97 4.44 -20.20
N TYR A 136 -3.17 3.57 -19.62
CA TYR A 136 -3.37 2.97 -18.31
C TYR A 136 -2.31 3.47 -17.34
N ARG A 137 -2.73 3.87 -16.14
CA ARG A 137 -1.85 4.36 -15.08
C ARG A 137 -1.97 3.48 -13.84
N PRO A 138 -0.86 3.08 -13.20
CA PRO A 138 -0.95 2.40 -11.91
C PRO A 138 -1.57 3.36 -10.88
N ALA A 139 -2.59 2.90 -10.15
CA ALA A 139 -3.34 3.75 -9.22
C ALA A 139 -2.49 4.36 -8.09
N ASN A 140 -1.34 3.74 -7.77
CA ASN A 140 -0.41 4.13 -6.70
C ASN A 140 1.03 4.33 -7.23
N GLN A 141 1.25 5.37 -8.02
CA GLN A 141 2.57 5.66 -8.61
C GLN A 141 3.38 6.62 -7.69
N PRO A 142 4.64 6.32 -7.32
CA PRO A 142 5.49 7.28 -6.62
C PRO A 142 6.03 8.34 -7.60
N SER A 143 5.69 9.61 -7.39
CA SER A 143 6.10 10.69 -8.29
C SER A 143 7.53 11.18 -8.01
N ILE A 144 8.36 11.30 -9.06
CA ILE A 144 9.69 11.93 -8.99
C ILE A 144 9.59 13.46 -8.86
N SER A 145 8.47 14.07 -9.27
CA SER A 145 8.25 15.54 -9.18
C SER A 145 8.27 16.08 -7.75
N ASN A 146 8.13 15.20 -6.75
CA ASN A 146 8.10 15.57 -5.34
C ASN A 146 9.43 15.34 -4.62
N LYS A 147 10.48 14.86 -5.31
CA LYS A 147 11.80 14.60 -4.73
C LYS A 147 12.72 15.82 -4.83
N SER A 148 13.45 16.10 -3.76
CA SER A 148 14.42 17.21 -3.73
C SER A 148 15.67 16.88 -4.56
N LEU A 149 16.38 17.92 -5.03
CA LEU A 149 17.63 17.75 -5.78
C LEU A 149 18.66 16.93 -5.00
N ASP A 150 18.76 17.14 -3.69
CA ASP A 150 19.67 16.38 -2.80
C ASP A 150 19.27 14.91 -2.67
N GLN A 151 17.96 14.62 -2.65
CA GLN A 151 17.48 13.25 -2.64
C GLN A 151 17.82 12.54 -3.94
N LEU A 152 17.65 13.22 -5.08
CA LEU A 152 18.01 12.68 -6.39
C LEU A 152 19.52 12.47 -6.53
N VAL A 153 20.34 13.37 -5.97
CA VAL A 153 21.81 13.21 -5.91
C VAL A 153 22.19 11.97 -5.08
N LYS A 154 21.59 11.78 -3.90
CA LYS A 154 21.84 10.59 -3.06
C LYS A 154 21.40 9.30 -3.74
N GLU A 155 20.20 9.27 -4.33
CA GLU A 155 19.69 8.12 -5.08
C GLU A 155 20.59 7.82 -6.30
N THR A 156 21.13 8.85 -6.95
CA THR A 156 22.03 8.71 -8.11
C THR A 156 23.40 8.16 -7.71
N LEU A 157 23.96 8.62 -6.59
CA LEU A 157 25.21 8.09 -6.03
C LEU A 157 25.04 6.66 -5.52
N ALA A 158 23.86 6.30 -5.00
CA ALA A 158 23.50 4.95 -4.61
C ALA A 158 23.18 4.02 -5.79
N GLY A 159 23.24 4.52 -7.03
CA GLY A 159 23.04 3.74 -8.25
C GLY A 159 21.58 3.45 -8.61
N VAL A 160 20.62 4.05 -7.90
CA VAL A 160 19.17 3.85 -8.12
C VAL A 160 18.75 4.26 -9.53
N HIS A 161 19.35 5.32 -10.05
CA HIS A 161 19.07 5.83 -11.40
C HIS A 161 19.93 5.16 -12.48
N GLY A 162 20.76 4.16 -12.16
CA GLY A 162 21.66 3.53 -13.12
C GLY A 162 22.81 4.45 -13.59
N ASN A 163 23.35 4.15 -14.76
CA ASN A 163 24.52 4.81 -15.37
C ASN A 163 24.25 5.22 -16.83
N GLY A 164 25.01 6.20 -17.33
CA GLY A 164 24.89 6.67 -18.73
C GLY A 164 23.47 7.13 -19.10
N ASP A 165 22.97 6.62 -20.22
CA ASP A 165 21.64 6.96 -20.74
C ASP A 165 20.50 6.52 -19.81
N ALA A 166 20.68 5.46 -19.03
CA ALA A 166 19.68 5.02 -18.05
C ALA A 166 19.49 6.07 -16.95
N ARG A 167 20.58 6.73 -16.52
CA ARG A 167 20.53 7.83 -15.55
C ARG A 167 19.87 9.07 -16.11
N LYS A 168 20.17 9.37 -17.37
CA LYS A 168 19.57 10.49 -18.09
C LYS A 168 18.07 10.31 -18.27
N ALA A 169 17.64 9.09 -18.61
CA ALA A 169 16.23 8.75 -18.72
C ALA A 169 15.52 8.74 -17.35
N SER A 170 16.18 8.22 -16.31
CA SER A 170 15.60 8.08 -14.98
C SER A 170 15.43 9.43 -14.24
N LEU A 171 16.36 10.36 -14.42
CA LEU A 171 16.31 11.69 -13.80
C LEU A 171 15.58 12.74 -14.65
N GLY A 172 15.45 12.51 -15.97
CA GLY A 172 14.80 13.44 -16.90
C GLY A 172 15.35 14.86 -16.78
N ASN A 173 14.47 15.84 -16.57
CA ASN A 173 14.82 17.25 -16.41
C ASN A 173 15.74 17.55 -15.19
N GLN A 174 15.82 16.62 -14.23
CA GLN A 174 16.70 16.75 -13.06
C GLN A 174 18.11 16.20 -13.32
N TYR A 175 18.36 15.57 -14.48
CA TYR A 175 19.66 14.99 -14.81
C TYR A 175 20.78 16.04 -14.78
N GLU A 176 20.62 17.16 -15.50
CA GLU A 176 21.66 18.20 -15.56
C GLU A 176 21.92 18.83 -14.17
N PRO A 177 20.89 19.24 -13.39
CA PRO A 177 21.08 19.69 -12.01
C PRO A 177 21.79 18.67 -11.11
N VAL A 178 21.39 17.40 -11.15
CA VAL A 178 21.95 16.33 -10.30
C VAL A 178 23.41 16.06 -10.66
N MET A 179 23.73 15.99 -11.95
CA MET A 179 25.08 15.73 -12.43
C MET A 179 26.00 16.93 -12.21
N ALA A 180 25.50 18.16 -12.25
CA ALA A 180 26.28 19.36 -11.92
C ALA A 180 26.74 19.36 -10.45
N VAL A 181 25.88 18.89 -9.53
CA VAL A 181 26.22 18.72 -8.11
C VAL A 181 27.20 17.56 -7.92
N ILE A 182 26.96 16.40 -8.54
CA ILE A 182 27.85 15.21 -8.42
C ILE A 182 29.24 15.49 -8.99
N ASN A 183 29.34 16.20 -10.12
CA ASN A 183 30.61 16.50 -10.78
C ASN A 183 31.35 17.69 -10.15
N GLY A 184 30.87 18.22 -9.01
CA GLY A 184 31.52 19.32 -8.29
C GLY A 184 31.54 20.66 -9.03
N LYS A 185 30.75 20.83 -10.10
CA LYS A 185 30.69 22.04 -10.92
C LYS A 185 29.69 23.09 -10.39
N ALA A 186 28.87 22.72 -9.41
CA ALA A 186 28.00 23.61 -8.68
C ALA A 186 28.01 23.24 -7.19
N THR A 187 28.28 24.21 -6.30
CA THR A 187 27.97 24.07 -4.88
C THR A 187 26.49 24.31 -4.68
N ALA A 188 25.80 23.34 -4.06
CA ALA A 188 24.38 23.46 -3.71
C ALA A 188 24.13 24.79 -2.99
N SER A 189 23.23 25.62 -3.54
CA SER A 189 22.83 26.87 -2.91
C SER A 189 22.33 26.57 -1.50
N LYS A 190 23.05 27.06 -0.48
CA LYS A 190 22.62 26.98 0.91
C LYS A 190 21.45 27.96 1.09
N LYS A 191 20.22 27.46 0.97
CA LYS A 191 19.00 28.18 1.38
C LYS A 191 19.18 28.74 2.80
N THR A 192 18.68 29.93 3.10
CA THR A 192 18.75 30.46 4.48
C THR A 192 17.81 29.71 5.42
N ASP A 193 17.99 29.82 6.75
CA ASP A 193 17.10 29.13 7.69
C ASP A 193 15.66 29.66 7.61
N GLU A 194 15.49 30.94 7.23
CA GLU A 194 14.19 31.56 6.98
C GLU A 194 13.51 31.06 5.71
N GLU A 195 14.28 30.74 4.67
CA GLU A 195 13.75 30.12 3.45
C GLU A 195 13.33 28.68 3.72
N LEU A 196 14.17 27.91 4.42
CA LEU A 196 13.83 26.56 4.87
C LEU A 196 12.61 26.56 5.79
N ALA A 197 12.46 27.56 6.67
CA ALA A 197 11.29 27.68 7.53
C ALA A 197 10.01 27.94 6.73
N ARG A 198 10.08 28.77 5.68
CA ARG A 198 8.94 28.99 4.76
C ARG A 198 8.61 27.74 3.95
N GLU A 199 9.61 26.95 3.56
CA GLU A 199 9.41 25.67 2.88
C GLU A 199 8.82 24.60 3.81
N VAL A 200 9.18 24.61 5.09
CA VAL A 200 8.56 23.77 6.14
C VAL A 200 7.10 24.13 6.30
N LEU A 201 6.77 25.43 6.37
CA LEU A 201 5.38 25.92 6.42
C LEU A 201 4.59 25.59 5.15
N ALA A 202 5.26 25.51 3.99
CA ALA A 202 4.67 25.08 2.73
C ALA A 202 4.64 23.54 2.55
N GLY A 203 5.04 22.77 3.57
CA GLY A 203 4.95 21.30 3.58
C GLY A 203 6.06 20.57 2.81
N LYS A 204 7.08 21.27 2.30
CA LYS A 204 8.10 20.70 1.39
C LYS A 204 9.16 19.81 2.07
N HIS A 205 9.23 19.83 3.39
CA HIS A 205 10.21 19.05 4.18
C HIS A 205 9.59 17.86 4.92
N GLY A 206 8.33 17.51 4.61
CA GLY A 206 7.62 16.49 5.38
C GLY A 206 7.39 16.88 6.84
N ALA A 207 7.09 15.88 7.67
CA ALA A 207 6.81 16.05 9.10
C ALA A 207 7.68 15.10 9.93
N GLY A 208 7.90 15.42 11.21
CA GLY A 208 8.63 14.57 12.14
C GLY A 208 10.06 14.22 11.69
N GLU A 209 10.39 12.93 11.65
CA GLU A 209 11.72 12.44 11.29
C GLU A 209 12.09 12.70 9.83
N ASP A 210 11.12 12.82 8.92
CA ASP A 210 11.40 13.21 7.53
C ASP A 210 11.83 14.67 7.46
N ARG A 211 11.28 15.54 8.33
CA ARG A 211 11.74 16.93 8.48
C ARG A 211 13.12 17.01 9.11
N LYS A 212 13.38 16.20 10.14
CA LYS A 212 14.73 16.11 10.75
C LYS A 212 15.75 15.56 9.76
N ARG A 213 15.38 14.57 8.94
CA ARG A 213 16.23 13.99 7.89
C ARG A 213 16.43 14.94 6.71
N SER A 214 15.40 15.73 6.37
CA SER A 214 15.42 16.72 5.30
C SER A 214 16.23 17.96 5.66
N LEU A 215 16.11 18.47 6.89
CA LEU A 215 16.82 19.66 7.37
C LEU A 215 18.17 19.34 8.03
N GLY A 216 18.37 18.09 8.47
CA GLY A 216 19.59 17.61 9.11
C GLY A 216 20.02 18.49 10.30
N PRO A 217 21.29 18.94 10.37
CA PRO A 217 21.78 19.76 11.48
C PRO A 217 21.12 21.14 11.56
N ARG A 218 20.35 21.55 10.55
CA ARG A 218 19.61 22.83 10.51
C ARG A 218 18.18 22.70 11.01
N TYR A 219 17.76 21.51 11.44
CA TYR A 219 16.42 21.26 11.96
C TYR A 219 16.06 22.21 13.11
N GLU A 220 16.90 22.28 14.15
CA GLU A 220 16.66 23.12 15.32
C GLU A 220 16.53 24.62 15.00
N PRO A 221 17.47 25.27 14.28
CA PRO A 221 17.35 26.69 13.95
C PRO A 221 16.14 26.99 13.03
N VAL A 222 15.85 26.12 12.06
CA VAL A 222 14.71 26.30 11.14
C VAL A 222 13.37 26.11 11.86
N GLN A 223 13.26 25.11 12.74
CA GLN A 223 12.02 24.82 13.48
C GLN A 223 11.70 25.95 14.49
N ALA A 224 12.72 26.59 15.07
CA ALA A 224 12.53 27.77 15.91
C ALA A 224 11.89 28.94 15.13
N ILE A 225 12.31 29.17 13.88
CA ILE A 225 11.75 30.20 13.00
C ILE A 225 10.32 29.85 12.58
N VAL A 226 10.04 28.58 12.24
CA VAL A 226 8.68 28.08 11.95
C VAL A 226 7.72 28.36 13.11
N ASN A 227 8.13 28.05 14.34
CA ASN A 227 7.32 28.28 15.54
C ASN A 227 7.05 29.78 15.78
N LYS A 228 8.04 30.64 15.49
CA LYS A 228 7.88 32.10 15.57
C LYS A 228 6.88 32.63 14.53
N LEU A 229 6.93 32.12 13.31
CA LEU A 229 6.02 32.49 12.22
C LEU A 229 4.57 32.02 12.44
N LEU A 230 4.39 30.85 13.09
CA LEU A 230 3.05 30.34 13.45
C LEU A 230 2.43 31.14 14.60
N LYS A 231 3.21 31.49 15.64
CA LYS A 231 2.74 32.35 16.74
C LYS A 231 2.37 33.76 16.29
N ALA A 232 2.96 34.26 15.21
CA ALA A 232 2.60 35.55 14.62
C ALA A 232 1.28 35.51 13.82
N LYS A 233 0.78 34.31 13.46
CA LYS A 233 -0.47 34.12 12.70
C LYS A 233 -1.71 33.88 13.57
N GLU A 234 -1.56 33.68 14.88
CA GLU A 234 -2.68 33.38 15.78
C GLU A 234 -2.96 34.52 16.79
N LYS A 235 -3.92 35.38 16.43
CA LYS A 235 -4.82 36.11 17.34
C LYS A 235 -6.17 36.38 16.61
N PRO A 236 -7.30 36.54 17.33
CA PRO A 236 -8.43 35.62 17.20
C PRO A 236 -9.68 36.24 16.54
N SER A 237 -10.48 35.44 15.81
CA SER A 237 -11.95 35.54 15.83
C SER A 237 -12.67 34.36 15.11
N GLU A 238 -13.64 33.81 15.86
CA GLU A 238 -14.94 33.16 15.59
C GLU A 238 -15.41 32.58 14.23
N THR A 239 -16.07 31.42 14.41
CA THR A 239 -17.30 30.85 13.80
C THR A 239 -17.36 30.22 12.39
N VAL A 240 -17.58 28.88 12.41
CA VAL A 240 -18.56 28.05 11.67
C VAL A 240 -18.20 27.45 10.28
N LYS A 241 -18.20 26.09 10.27
CA LYS A 241 -18.51 25.09 9.22
C LYS A 241 -17.66 25.02 7.95
N ASN A 242 -16.80 23.99 7.89
CA ASN A 242 -16.87 22.84 6.98
C ASN A 242 -15.60 22.01 7.18
N GLU A 243 -15.74 20.79 7.70
CA GLU A 243 -14.61 19.92 8.03
C GLU A 243 -13.87 19.43 6.76
N PRO A 244 -12.56 19.70 6.61
CA PRO A 244 -11.72 19.05 5.63
C PRO A 244 -11.08 17.79 6.22
N GLN A 245 -11.15 16.71 5.45
CA GLN A 245 -10.55 15.40 5.70
C GLN A 245 -9.08 15.52 6.15
N THR A 246 -8.81 15.12 7.39
CA THR A 246 -7.46 15.03 7.96
C THR A 246 -6.72 13.83 7.37
N ALA A 247 -5.67 14.09 6.61
CA ALA A 247 -4.60 13.11 6.43
C ALA A 247 -3.99 12.83 7.81
N GLN A 248 -4.22 11.63 8.35
CA GLN A 248 -3.70 11.24 9.66
C GLN A 248 -2.17 11.04 9.57
N PHE A 249 -1.40 12.04 9.98
CA PHE A 249 0.05 11.91 10.15
C PHE A 249 0.34 11.02 11.36
N LYS A 250 1.30 10.09 11.25
CA LYS A 250 1.75 9.26 12.36
C LYS A 250 2.47 10.13 13.40
N GLU A 251 1.96 10.13 14.62
CA GLU A 251 2.55 10.78 15.78
C GLU A 251 3.32 9.76 16.64
N ASP A 252 4.11 10.24 17.60
CA ASP A 252 4.87 9.36 18.48
C ASP A 252 3.93 8.49 19.33
N GLY A 253 4.14 7.17 19.26
CA GLY A 253 3.27 6.16 19.89
C GLY A 253 2.05 5.72 19.06
N ASP A 254 1.83 6.27 17.86
CA ASP A 254 0.88 5.71 16.89
C ASP A 254 1.45 4.42 16.25
N LEU A 255 0.58 3.50 15.85
CA LEU A 255 0.95 2.39 14.96
C LEU A 255 0.54 2.71 13.53
N SER A 256 1.34 2.30 12.55
CA SER A 256 1.03 2.48 11.13
C SER A 256 1.25 1.18 10.37
N PHE A 257 0.31 0.80 9.51
CA PHE A 257 0.52 -0.32 8.61
C PHE A 257 -0.36 -0.19 7.37
N ASN A 258 0.24 -0.31 6.18
CA ASN A 258 -0.46 -0.27 4.89
C ASN A 258 -1.38 0.95 4.71
N GLY A 259 -0.91 2.14 5.10
CA GLY A 259 -1.63 3.41 4.97
C GLY A 259 -2.72 3.67 6.03
N ALA A 260 -2.97 2.71 6.92
CA ALA A 260 -3.81 2.93 8.10
C ALA A 260 -2.95 3.35 9.30
N VAL A 261 -3.45 4.27 10.12
CA VAL A 261 -2.80 4.73 11.35
C VAL A 261 -3.72 4.45 12.53
N LEU A 262 -3.28 3.63 13.47
CA LEU A 262 -3.91 3.49 14.77
C LEU A 262 -3.35 4.55 15.70
N LYS A 263 -4.18 5.56 15.95
CA LYS A 263 -3.82 6.66 16.83
C LYS A 263 -3.60 6.18 18.26
N LYS A 264 -2.62 6.80 18.94
CA LYS A 264 -2.20 6.44 20.28
C LYS A 264 -3.35 6.46 21.29
N ASP A 265 -4.25 7.43 21.18
CA ASP A 265 -5.44 7.53 22.03
C ASP A 265 -6.37 6.31 21.88
N VAL A 266 -6.58 5.83 20.65
CA VAL A 266 -7.36 4.61 20.38
C VAL A 266 -6.58 3.37 20.80
N LEU A 267 -5.26 3.33 20.56
CA LEU A 267 -4.40 2.25 21.03
C LEU A 267 -4.48 2.12 22.55
N ASP A 268 -4.36 3.21 23.31
CA ASP A 268 -4.43 3.20 24.76
C ASP A 268 -5.79 2.64 25.26
N LYS A 269 -6.89 2.95 24.56
CA LYS A 269 -8.21 2.37 24.84
C LYS A 269 -8.27 0.87 24.52
N ILE A 270 -7.66 0.42 23.44
CA ILE A 270 -7.52 -1.01 23.10
C ILE A 270 -6.73 -1.71 24.20
N LEU A 271 -5.59 -1.16 24.63
CA LEU A 271 -4.77 -1.72 25.70
C LEU A 271 -5.52 -1.77 27.04
N ALA A 272 -6.31 -0.76 27.36
CA ALA A 272 -7.14 -0.74 28.56
C ALA A 272 -8.21 -1.85 28.54
N ASN A 273 -8.88 -2.05 27.40
CA ASN A 273 -9.84 -3.13 27.24
C ASN A 273 -9.18 -4.52 27.26
N CYS A 274 -8.02 -4.66 26.64
CA CYS A 274 -7.20 -5.87 26.69
C CYS A 274 -6.86 -6.25 28.14
N ARG A 275 -6.41 -5.30 28.96
CA ARG A 275 -6.16 -5.52 30.39
C ARG A 275 -7.42 -5.93 31.14
N LYS A 276 -8.53 -5.23 30.91
CA LYS A 276 -9.81 -5.47 31.59
C LYS A 276 -10.36 -6.88 31.33
N HIS A 277 -10.15 -7.40 30.14
CA HIS A 277 -10.74 -8.64 29.67
C HIS A 277 -9.74 -9.80 29.50
N ASP A 278 -8.50 -9.58 29.92
CA ASP A 278 -7.40 -10.55 29.82
C ASP A 278 -7.21 -11.06 28.37
N ILE A 279 -7.06 -10.12 27.43
CA ILE A 279 -6.90 -10.40 26.01
C ILE A 279 -5.54 -9.87 25.57
N LEU A 280 -4.81 -10.63 24.74
CA LEU A 280 -3.53 -10.22 24.20
C LEU A 280 -3.68 -8.99 23.27
N PRO A 281 -3.03 -7.85 23.57
CA PRO A 281 -2.92 -6.70 22.67
C PRO A 281 -2.48 -7.04 21.26
N SER A 282 -1.48 -7.92 21.08
CA SER A 282 -0.98 -8.30 19.75
C SER A 282 -2.07 -8.92 18.89
N TYR A 283 -2.94 -9.73 19.49
CA TYR A 283 -4.15 -10.26 18.85
C TYR A 283 -5.13 -9.13 18.52
N ALA A 284 -5.54 -8.32 19.51
CA ALA A 284 -6.56 -7.29 19.32
C ALA A 284 -6.15 -6.23 18.28
N ILE A 285 -4.91 -5.75 18.33
CA ILE A 285 -4.37 -4.78 17.37
C ILE A 285 -4.37 -5.37 15.96
N THR A 286 -3.97 -6.64 15.83
CA THR A 286 -3.88 -7.30 14.52
C THR A 286 -5.24 -7.55 13.90
N VAL A 287 -6.22 -8.06 14.66
CA VAL A 287 -7.55 -8.37 14.11
C VAL A 287 -8.30 -7.11 13.70
N LEU A 288 -8.19 -6.03 14.47
CA LEU A 288 -8.79 -4.75 14.14
C LEU A 288 -8.17 -4.11 12.89
N HIS A 289 -6.91 -4.43 12.57
CA HIS A 289 -6.33 -4.08 11.26
C HIS A 289 -6.84 -5.02 10.17
N PHE A 290 -6.81 -6.32 10.42
CA PHE A 290 -7.13 -7.36 9.45
C PHE A 290 -8.56 -7.21 8.90
N GLU A 291 -9.52 -6.93 9.78
CA GLU A 291 -10.93 -6.75 9.44
C GLU A 291 -11.24 -5.30 9.01
N GLY A 292 -10.79 -4.33 9.80
CA GLY A 292 -11.29 -2.96 9.71
C GLY A 292 -10.30 -1.95 9.14
N LEU A 293 -9.05 -2.35 8.91
CA LEU A 293 -7.91 -1.46 8.62
C LEU A 293 -7.80 -0.33 9.65
N TRP A 294 -7.97 -0.63 10.94
CA TRP A 294 -8.03 0.37 12.03
C TRP A 294 -8.99 1.53 11.73
N GLY A 295 -10.15 1.17 11.16
CA GLY A 295 -11.23 2.10 10.87
C GLY A 295 -11.18 2.76 9.50
N THR A 296 -10.14 2.55 8.69
CA THR A 296 -10.08 3.18 7.36
C THR A 296 -10.86 2.43 6.28
N SER A 297 -11.36 1.22 6.58
CA SER A 297 -12.26 0.47 5.70
C SER A 297 -13.58 1.22 5.45
N ALA A 298 -14.33 0.83 4.41
CA ALA A 298 -15.62 1.45 4.10
C ALA A 298 -16.59 1.35 5.29
N VAL A 299 -16.68 0.18 5.90
CA VAL A 299 -17.52 -0.09 7.07
C VAL A 299 -16.99 0.62 8.32
N GLY A 300 -15.66 0.64 8.53
CA GLY A 300 -15.05 1.37 9.63
C GLY A 300 -15.36 2.86 9.61
N LYS A 301 -15.34 3.49 8.42
CA LYS A 301 -15.65 4.91 8.24
C LYS A 301 -17.14 5.23 8.33
N ALA A 302 -17.99 4.37 7.76
CA ALA A 302 -19.43 4.61 7.71
C ALA A 302 -20.12 4.28 9.04
N ASP A 303 -19.65 3.24 9.74
CA ASP A 303 -20.38 2.59 10.81
C ASP A 303 -19.62 2.50 12.14
N ASN A 304 -18.39 3.03 12.22
CA ASN A 304 -17.48 2.86 13.35
C ASN A 304 -17.26 1.38 13.72
N ASN A 305 -17.45 0.47 12.78
CA ASN A 305 -17.49 -0.96 13.03
C ASN A 305 -16.27 -1.66 12.42
N TRP A 306 -15.23 -1.84 13.22
CA TRP A 306 -13.93 -2.31 12.71
C TRP A 306 -13.81 -3.84 12.73
N GLY A 307 -14.75 -4.52 13.37
CA GLY A 307 -14.80 -5.99 13.48
C GLY A 307 -15.87 -6.65 12.60
N GLY A 308 -16.58 -5.89 11.76
CA GLY A 308 -17.61 -6.43 10.86
C GLY A 308 -18.87 -6.93 11.57
N MET A 309 -19.24 -6.34 12.73
CA MET A 309 -20.36 -6.79 13.54
C MET A 309 -21.69 -6.65 12.79
N THR A 310 -22.47 -7.74 12.75
CA THR A 310 -23.71 -7.83 11.97
C THR A 310 -24.92 -7.33 12.76
N TRP A 311 -25.78 -6.54 12.12
CA TRP A 311 -27.04 -6.04 12.70
C TRP A 311 -27.99 -7.19 13.04
N THR A 312 -28.48 -7.20 14.28
CA THR A 312 -29.36 -8.27 14.80
C THR A 312 -30.84 -7.86 14.87
N GLY A 313 -31.20 -6.69 14.35
CA GLY A 313 -32.57 -6.15 14.45
C GLY A 313 -32.92 -5.52 15.80
N LYS A 314 -31.97 -5.42 16.74
CA LYS A 314 -32.15 -4.81 18.07
C LYS A 314 -31.05 -3.81 18.34
N GLY A 315 -31.44 -2.64 18.86
CA GLY A 315 -30.50 -1.56 19.14
C GLY A 315 -29.73 -1.75 20.45
N GLU A 316 -30.38 -2.32 21.47
CA GLU A 316 -29.75 -2.51 22.78
C GLU A 316 -28.86 -3.75 22.80
N ARG A 317 -27.56 -3.55 23.04
CA ARG A 317 -26.57 -4.62 23.12
C ARG A 317 -26.39 -5.10 24.56
N PRO A 318 -26.07 -6.39 24.78
CA PRO A 318 -25.76 -6.90 26.12
C PRO A 318 -24.56 -6.22 26.80
N SER A 319 -23.70 -5.54 26.04
CA SER A 319 -22.61 -4.70 26.54
C SER A 319 -23.09 -3.39 27.17
N GLY A 320 -24.36 -3.01 27.00
CA GLY A 320 -24.93 -1.72 27.38
C GLY A 320 -24.84 -0.65 26.29
N VAL A 321 -24.20 -0.97 25.15
CA VAL A 321 -24.08 -0.08 24.00
C VAL A 321 -25.38 -0.06 23.19
N THR A 322 -25.76 1.11 22.69
CA THR A 322 -26.86 1.24 21.72
C THR A 322 -26.30 1.35 20.31
N VAL A 323 -26.84 0.55 19.40
CA VAL A 323 -26.49 0.54 17.97
C VAL A 323 -27.70 0.80 17.09
N THR A 324 -27.47 1.22 15.86
CA THR A 324 -28.48 1.30 14.82
C THR A 324 -28.11 0.43 13.62
N GLN A 325 -29.02 0.30 12.67
CA GLN A 325 -28.73 -0.37 11.40
C GLN A 325 -27.76 0.49 10.58
N GLY A 326 -26.63 -0.09 10.19
CA GLY A 326 -25.59 0.54 9.38
C GLY A 326 -25.66 0.14 7.90
N SER A 327 -24.51 0.21 7.23
CA SER A 327 -24.39 -0.11 5.81
C SER A 327 -24.77 -1.55 5.46
N ALA A 328 -25.16 -1.77 4.21
CA ALA A 328 -25.51 -3.10 3.71
C ALA A 328 -24.27 -4.00 3.63
N ARG A 329 -24.44 -5.27 3.99
CA ARG A 329 -23.41 -6.31 3.83
C ARG A 329 -23.34 -6.76 2.36
N PRO A 330 -22.21 -7.38 1.96
CA PRO A 330 -22.11 -8.04 0.66
C PRO A 330 -23.31 -8.93 0.35
N SER A 331 -23.79 -8.92 -0.90
CA SER A 331 -25.05 -9.57 -1.29
C SER A 331 -25.09 -11.08 -1.02
N ASN A 332 -23.92 -11.73 -0.95
CA ASN A 332 -23.75 -13.14 -0.61
C ASN A 332 -23.87 -13.45 0.89
N GLU A 333 -23.71 -12.46 1.77
CA GLU A 333 -23.86 -12.60 3.22
C GLU A 333 -25.25 -12.17 3.69
N GLY A 334 -25.83 -11.17 3.02
CA GLY A 334 -27.13 -10.61 3.34
C GLY A 334 -27.14 -9.80 4.66
N GLY A 335 -28.15 -8.93 4.77
CA GLY A 335 -28.34 -8.09 5.96
C GLY A 335 -27.50 -6.81 5.98
N HIS A 336 -27.32 -6.25 7.17
CA HIS A 336 -26.65 -4.97 7.40
C HIS A 336 -25.59 -5.09 8.51
N TYR A 337 -24.60 -4.21 8.50
CA TYR A 337 -23.69 -4.03 9.62
C TYR A 337 -24.36 -3.26 10.76
N MET A 338 -23.81 -3.37 11.97
CA MET A 338 -24.15 -2.47 13.07
C MET A 338 -23.46 -1.13 12.85
N HIS A 339 -24.20 -0.03 13.07
CA HIS A 339 -23.67 1.31 13.18
C HIS A 339 -23.51 1.70 14.66
N TYR A 340 -22.29 2.05 15.04
CA TYR A 340 -21.94 2.52 16.37
C TYR A 340 -21.83 4.05 16.38
N ALA A 341 -22.31 4.68 17.44
CA ALA A 341 -22.21 6.13 17.58
C ALA A 341 -20.75 6.62 17.66
N SER A 342 -19.85 5.78 18.19
CA SER A 342 -18.42 6.06 18.27
C SER A 342 -17.57 4.79 18.17
N VAL A 343 -16.27 4.95 17.94
CA VAL A 343 -15.29 3.85 18.01
C VAL A 343 -15.22 3.28 19.43
N ASP A 344 -15.44 4.09 20.47
CA ASP A 344 -15.41 3.64 21.87
C ASP A 344 -16.57 2.69 22.18
N ASP A 345 -17.76 2.98 21.62
CA ASP A 345 -18.92 2.10 21.70
C ASP A 345 -18.67 0.77 21.00
N PHE A 346 -18.08 0.82 19.79
CA PHE A 346 -17.67 -0.38 19.07
C PHE A 346 -16.66 -1.20 19.88
N LEU A 347 -15.59 -0.58 20.39
CA LEU A 347 -14.57 -1.28 21.17
C LEU A 347 -15.21 -1.91 22.42
N THR A 348 -16.08 -1.19 23.12
CA THR A 348 -16.80 -1.70 24.30
C THR A 348 -17.63 -2.94 23.95
N ASP A 349 -18.42 -2.91 22.88
CA ASP A 349 -19.27 -4.03 22.47
C ASP A 349 -18.46 -5.21 21.92
N TRP A 350 -17.43 -4.95 21.13
CA TRP A 350 -16.58 -5.97 20.53
C TRP A 350 -15.76 -6.71 21.60
N PHE A 351 -15.11 -6.00 22.51
CA PHE A 351 -14.37 -6.61 23.62
C PHE A 351 -15.31 -7.35 24.58
N TYR A 352 -16.55 -6.89 24.74
CA TYR A 352 -17.55 -7.63 25.51
C TYR A 352 -17.75 -9.04 24.95
N LEU A 353 -17.74 -9.24 23.63
CA LEU A 353 -17.88 -10.59 23.05
C LEU A 353 -16.69 -11.52 23.35
N LEU A 354 -15.51 -10.95 23.60
CA LEU A 354 -14.25 -11.67 23.82
C LEU A 354 -13.94 -11.97 25.30
N ARG A 355 -14.63 -11.30 26.22
CA ARG A 355 -14.44 -11.43 27.67
C ARG A 355 -14.64 -12.87 28.15
N LEU A 356 -14.19 -13.16 29.37
CA LEU A 356 -14.49 -14.42 30.05
C LEU A 356 -16.00 -14.73 30.06
N GLY A 357 -16.38 -15.93 29.59
CA GLY A 357 -17.78 -16.33 29.45
C GLY A 357 -18.51 -15.73 28.23
N GLY A 358 -17.83 -14.94 27.41
CA GLY A 358 -18.33 -14.41 26.14
C GLY A 358 -18.52 -15.48 25.06
N SER A 359 -19.01 -15.03 23.91
CA SER A 359 -19.28 -15.89 22.74
C SER A 359 -18.01 -16.44 22.12
N TYR A 360 -16.88 -15.72 22.26
CA TYR A 360 -15.57 -16.15 21.79
C TYR A 360 -14.64 -16.45 22.98
N LYS A 361 -13.76 -17.44 22.83
CA LYS A 361 -12.89 -17.98 23.89
C LYS A 361 -11.47 -17.44 23.79
N VAL A 362 -11.35 -16.12 23.79
CA VAL A 362 -10.08 -15.40 23.61
C VAL A 362 -9.44 -15.00 24.94
N SER A 363 -10.26 -14.63 25.93
CA SER A 363 -9.81 -14.27 27.27
C SER A 363 -8.93 -15.38 27.87
N GLY A 364 -7.75 -15.02 28.37
CA GLY A 364 -6.76 -15.93 28.97
C GLY A 364 -5.89 -16.70 27.98
N ALA A 365 -5.97 -16.42 26.67
CA ALA A 365 -5.08 -17.04 25.69
C ALA A 365 -3.61 -16.64 25.94
N LYS A 366 -2.70 -17.61 25.92
CA LYS A 366 -1.28 -17.38 26.21
C LYS A 366 -0.47 -17.02 24.99
N THR A 367 -0.95 -17.40 23.80
CA THR A 367 -0.31 -17.16 22.52
C THR A 367 -1.28 -16.51 21.53
N PHE A 368 -0.73 -15.86 20.50
CA PHE A 368 -1.54 -15.24 19.45
C PHE A 368 -2.33 -16.31 18.69
N SER A 369 -1.72 -17.47 18.41
CA SER A 369 -2.41 -18.56 17.73
C SER A 369 -3.56 -19.18 18.54
N GLU A 370 -3.42 -19.26 19.88
CA GLU A 370 -4.51 -19.64 20.79
C GLU A 370 -5.64 -18.61 20.78
N ALA A 371 -5.31 -17.31 20.85
CA ALA A 371 -6.29 -16.24 20.79
C ALA A 371 -7.11 -16.31 19.49
N VAL A 372 -6.44 -16.51 18.34
CA VAL A 372 -7.13 -16.72 17.05
C VAL A 372 -8.00 -17.98 17.08
N LYS A 373 -7.51 -19.08 17.66
CA LYS A 373 -8.31 -20.32 17.78
C LYS A 373 -9.57 -20.12 18.59
N GLY A 374 -9.49 -19.31 19.65
CA GLY A 374 -10.62 -18.92 20.50
C GLY A 374 -11.74 -18.17 19.77
N MET A 375 -11.49 -17.66 18.56
CA MET A 375 -12.51 -17.00 17.72
C MET A 375 -13.36 -17.98 16.90
N PHE A 376 -13.02 -19.27 16.91
CA PHE A 376 -13.70 -20.29 16.11
C PHE A 376 -14.26 -21.39 17.00
N LYS A 377 -15.24 -22.14 16.49
CA LYS A 377 -15.77 -23.32 17.18
C LYS A 377 -14.67 -24.34 17.49
N LYS A 378 -13.61 -24.38 16.67
CA LYS A 378 -12.39 -25.18 16.91
C LYS A 378 -11.68 -24.85 18.23
N GLY A 379 -11.83 -23.64 18.76
CA GLY A 379 -11.38 -23.20 20.08
C GLY A 379 -12.49 -23.07 21.12
N GLY A 380 -13.69 -23.56 20.84
CA GLY A 380 -14.83 -23.53 21.76
C GLY A 380 -15.69 -22.25 21.70
N ALA A 381 -15.52 -21.41 20.68
CA ALA A 381 -16.45 -20.31 20.43
C ALA A 381 -17.85 -20.83 20.09
N VAL A 382 -18.86 -20.00 20.35
CA VAL A 382 -20.26 -20.29 19.97
C VAL A 382 -20.42 -20.25 18.44
N TYR A 383 -19.69 -19.35 17.77
CA TYR A 383 -19.75 -19.13 16.33
C TYR A 383 -18.35 -19.11 15.73
N ASP A 384 -18.26 -19.38 14.43
CA ASP A 384 -17.04 -19.14 13.68
C ASP A 384 -17.01 -17.66 13.26
N TYR A 385 -15.94 -16.96 13.63
CA TYR A 385 -15.83 -15.52 13.38
C TYR A 385 -15.76 -15.15 11.90
N ALA A 386 -15.19 -16.02 11.07
CA ALA A 386 -15.06 -15.81 9.62
C ALA A 386 -15.49 -17.04 8.82
N ALA A 387 -16.16 -16.81 7.69
CA ALA A 387 -16.63 -17.87 6.80
C ALA A 387 -15.50 -18.69 6.14
N THR A 388 -14.28 -18.13 6.07
CA THR A 388 -13.09 -18.77 5.49
C THR A 388 -12.57 -19.95 6.31
N GLY A 389 -13.06 -20.11 7.55
CA GLY A 389 -12.64 -21.17 8.47
C GLY A 389 -11.34 -20.86 9.21
N TYR A 390 -11.11 -21.57 10.31
CA TYR A 390 -10.02 -21.29 11.25
C TYR A 390 -8.62 -21.35 10.62
N ASP A 391 -8.28 -22.41 9.88
CA ASP A 391 -6.90 -22.61 9.43
C ASP A 391 -6.46 -21.53 8.42
N ASN A 392 -7.35 -21.15 7.48
CA ASN A 392 -7.10 -20.04 6.55
C ASN A 392 -7.02 -18.70 7.29
N TYR A 393 -7.90 -18.48 8.26
CA TYR A 393 -7.92 -17.25 9.05
C TYR A 393 -6.64 -17.10 9.88
N LEU A 394 -6.17 -18.18 10.52
CA LEU A 394 -4.94 -18.20 11.30
C LEU A 394 -3.72 -17.82 10.45
N VAL A 395 -3.62 -18.34 9.23
CA VAL A 395 -2.53 -18.00 8.31
C VAL A 395 -2.57 -16.51 7.93
N GLY A 396 -3.75 -15.99 7.59
CA GLY A 396 -3.94 -14.58 7.27
C GLY A 396 -3.58 -13.65 8.42
N MET A 397 -4.06 -13.97 9.62
CA MET A 397 -3.80 -13.24 10.86
C MET A 397 -2.32 -13.27 11.25
N SER A 398 -1.67 -14.43 11.17
CA SER A 398 -0.24 -14.57 11.50
C SER A 398 0.64 -13.78 10.54
N SER A 399 0.30 -13.81 9.26
CA SER A 399 0.98 -13.01 8.23
C SER A 399 0.79 -11.51 8.48
N ARG A 400 -0.43 -11.10 8.87
CA ARG A 400 -0.76 -9.72 9.19
C ARG A 400 -0.01 -9.21 10.42
N LEU A 401 0.06 -10.01 11.49
CA LEU A 401 0.85 -9.70 12.68
C LEU A 401 2.30 -9.37 12.31
N LYS A 402 2.96 -10.26 11.56
CA LYS A 402 4.36 -10.07 11.17
C LYS A 402 4.57 -8.86 10.27
N ALA A 403 3.62 -8.57 9.39
CA ALA A 403 3.67 -7.37 8.56
C ALA A 403 3.55 -6.09 9.40
N ILE A 404 2.63 -6.04 10.38
CA ILE A 404 2.51 -4.91 11.31
C ILE A 404 3.79 -4.76 12.15
N GLU A 405 4.35 -5.87 12.65
CA GLU A 405 5.58 -5.85 13.44
C GLU A 405 6.78 -5.34 12.63
N SER A 406 6.84 -5.60 11.31
CA SER A 406 7.93 -5.14 10.46
C SER A 406 8.00 -3.60 10.34
N GLU A 407 6.86 -2.90 10.49
CA GLU A 407 6.78 -1.44 10.43
C GLU A 407 6.80 -0.76 11.81
N ASN A 408 6.48 -1.48 12.88
CA ASN A 408 6.26 -0.90 14.23
C ASN A 408 7.10 -1.54 15.35
N GLY A 409 7.93 -2.51 15.00
CA GLY A 409 8.59 -3.40 15.95
C GLY A 409 7.61 -4.42 16.55
N SER A 410 8.13 -5.37 17.33
CA SER A 410 7.31 -6.44 17.87
C SER A 410 6.16 -5.92 18.74
N LEU A 411 4.97 -6.50 18.55
CA LEU A 411 3.78 -6.21 19.35
C LEU A 411 3.78 -6.97 20.68
N ALA A 412 4.65 -7.97 20.86
CA ALA A 412 4.81 -8.70 22.11
C ALA A 412 5.14 -7.80 23.30
N LYS A 413 5.75 -6.62 23.03
CA LYS A 413 5.98 -5.58 24.04
C LYS A 413 4.69 -5.13 24.72
N TYR A 414 3.57 -5.08 24.00
CA TYR A 414 2.28 -4.72 24.56
C TYR A 414 1.68 -5.87 25.37
N ASP A 415 1.80 -7.11 24.90
CA ASP A 415 1.31 -8.29 25.64
C ASP A 415 1.92 -8.36 27.03
N GLN A 416 3.25 -8.27 27.11
CA GLN A 416 4.01 -8.33 28.36
C GLN A 416 3.71 -7.16 29.31
N GLN A 417 3.25 -6.02 28.78
CA GLN A 417 2.92 -4.83 29.58
C GLN A 417 1.45 -4.79 30.03
N THR A 418 0.58 -5.59 29.40
CA THR A 418 -0.87 -5.49 29.57
C THR A 418 -1.46 -6.65 30.36
N VAL A 419 -0.99 -7.88 30.13
CA VAL A 419 -1.53 -9.10 30.76
C VAL A 419 -0.42 -9.88 31.48
N THR A 420 -0.78 -10.63 32.53
CA THR A 420 0.18 -11.17 33.50
C THR A 420 0.66 -12.61 33.23
N ASP A 421 -0.03 -13.38 32.37
CA ASP A 421 0.27 -14.80 32.08
C ASP A 421 0.46 -15.01 30.57
N VAL A 422 1.49 -14.37 30.00
CA VAL A 422 1.85 -14.49 28.58
C VAL A 422 2.75 -15.69 28.36
N GLY A 423 2.41 -16.54 27.39
CA GLY A 423 3.22 -17.68 26.98
C GLY A 423 4.46 -17.27 26.16
N GLN A 424 5.25 -18.25 25.73
CA GLN A 424 6.28 -17.98 24.73
C GLN A 424 5.62 -17.51 23.42
N SER A 425 6.16 -16.44 22.83
CA SER A 425 5.66 -15.93 21.55
C SER A 425 5.67 -17.02 20.48
N ASP A 426 4.62 -17.05 19.66
CA ASP A 426 4.53 -18.00 18.55
C ASP A 426 5.74 -17.89 17.62
N LYS A 427 6.32 -19.03 17.25
CA LYS A 427 7.35 -19.10 16.21
C LYS A 427 6.64 -19.09 14.86
N ILE A 428 6.61 -17.91 14.24
CA ILE A 428 5.99 -17.71 12.93
C ILE A 428 7.09 -17.40 11.92
N GLU A 429 7.27 -18.31 10.97
CA GLU A 429 8.20 -18.16 9.84
C GLU A 429 7.40 -18.03 8.55
N VAL A 430 7.61 -16.92 7.85
CA VAL A 430 6.98 -16.62 6.56
C VAL A 430 8.07 -16.65 5.50
N ALA A 431 8.05 -17.65 4.62
CA ALA A 431 9.00 -17.73 3.51
C ALA A 431 8.65 -16.69 2.42
N ILE A 432 9.67 -16.03 1.87
CA ILE A 432 9.60 -14.87 0.96
C ILE A 432 8.76 -15.13 -0.32
N GLU A 433 8.46 -16.40 -0.62
CA GLU A 433 7.66 -16.82 -1.78
C GLU A 433 6.19 -17.17 -1.47
N GLY A 434 5.69 -16.97 -0.24
CA GLY A 434 4.24 -16.98 0.04
C GLY A 434 3.52 -18.30 -0.25
N ILE A 435 4.22 -19.43 -0.29
CA ILE A 435 3.62 -20.76 -0.49
C ILE A 435 3.49 -21.53 0.83
N GLU A 436 4.33 -21.24 1.82
CA GLU A 436 4.33 -21.94 3.12
C GLU A 436 4.46 -20.94 4.29
N VAL A 437 3.59 -21.07 5.29
CA VAL A 437 3.70 -20.41 6.59
C VAL A 437 3.88 -21.47 7.65
N THR A 438 4.91 -21.35 8.47
CA THR A 438 5.12 -22.26 9.61
C THR A 438 4.74 -21.55 10.90
N ILE A 439 3.81 -22.12 11.66
CA ILE A 439 3.36 -21.61 12.95
C ILE A 439 3.63 -22.70 13.99
N ASN A 440 4.53 -22.43 14.93
CA ASN A 440 4.92 -23.36 16.01
C ASN A 440 5.31 -24.75 15.50
N GLY A 441 6.00 -24.81 14.35
CA GLY A 441 6.44 -26.05 13.71
C GLY A 441 5.40 -26.75 12.83
N ILE A 442 4.16 -26.26 12.77
CA ILE A 442 3.12 -26.75 11.84
C ILE A 442 3.21 -25.96 10.54
N ARG A 443 3.36 -26.67 9.41
CA ARG A 443 3.40 -26.06 8.07
C ARG A 443 2.01 -25.95 7.46
N TYR A 444 1.68 -24.75 6.99
CA TYR A 444 0.46 -24.43 6.27
C TYR A 444 0.79 -24.05 4.83
N LYS A 445 0.06 -24.59 3.86
CA LYS A 445 0.20 -24.23 2.45
C LYS A 445 -0.85 -23.20 2.06
N LEU A 446 -0.44 -22.08 1.49
CA LEU A 446 -1.33 -21.07 0.95
C LEU A 446 -1.88 -21.55 -0.41
N THR A 447 -3.09 -22.09 -0.44
CA THR A 447 -3.79 -22.44 -1.68
C THR A 447 -4.71 -21.31 -2.10
N LYS A 448 -4.49 -20.78 -3.32
CA LYS A 448 -5.40 -19.81 -3.95
C LYS A 448 -6.62 -20.57 -4.46
N GLU A 449 -7.72 -20.57 -3.71
CA GLU A 449 -9.01 -21.03 -4.21
C GLU A 449 -9.71 -19.88 -4.95
N PRO A 450 -10.24 -20.13 -6.18
CA PRO A 450 -11.16 -19.20 -6.81
C PRO A 450 -12.49 -19.23 -6.05
N ILE A 451 -12.94 -18.06 -5.57
CA ILE A 451 -14.27 -17.87 -4.99
C ILE A 451 -15.28 -17.65 -6.11
#